data_AF-A0A6A8AII6-F1
#
_entry.id   AF-A0A6A8AII6-F1
#
_cell.length_a   1.000
_cell.length_b   1.000
_cell.length_c   1.000
_cell.angle_alpha   90.00
_cell.angle_beta   90.00
_cell.angle_gamma   90.00
#
_symmetry.space_group_name_H-M   'P 1'
#
loop_
_entity.id
_entity.type
_entity.pdbx_description
1 polymer ?
#
loop_
_entity_poly.entity_id
_entity_poly.type
_entity_poly.pdbx_seq_one_letter_code
_entity_poly.pdbx_strand_id
1 'polypeptide(L)' 'MGVVPDEIIKEKDEEIVALIKEIGDLVGELRSVAEETQRTEIINKITEKEKDLRAVRQKKGQFTAVLPRPTKLW' A
#
# COMPACT_ATOMS: atom_id res chain seq x y z
N MET A 1 23.81 -9.80 10.21
CA MET A 1 22.77 -9.21 9.34
C MET A 1 21.46 -9.91 9.65
N GLY A 2 20.43 -9.17 10.06
CA GLY A 2 19.11 -9.75 10.35
C GLY A 2 18.43 -10.13 9.05
N VAL A 3 18.12 -11.41 8.88
CA VAL A 3 17.27 -11.90 7.79
C VAL A 3 15.88 -11.34 8.06
N VAL A 4 15.31 -10.57 7.14
CA VAL A 4 13.90 -10.18 7.24
C VAL A 4 13.08 -11.45 7.01
N PRO A 5 12.25 -11.89 7.97
CA PRO A 5 11.41 -13.07 7.78
C PRO A 5 10.44 -12.87 6.62
N ASP A 6 10.24 -13.91 5.81
CA ASP A 6 9.28 -13.91 4.71
C ASP A 6 7.85 -13.58 5.18
N GLU A 7 7.54 -13.87 6.44
CA GLU A 7 6.28 -13.50 7.11
C GLU A 7 6.04 -12.00 7.11
N ILE A 8 7.07 -11.18 7.38
CA ILE A 8 6.96 -9.71 7.38
C ILE A 8 6.69 -9.18 5.97
N ILE A 9 7.24 -9.84 4.94
CA ILE A 9 7.01 -9.45 3.54
C ILE A 9 5.57 -9.80 3.13
N LYS A 10 5.05 -10.95 3.58
CA LYS A 10 3.65 -11.35 3.36
C LYS A 10 2.66 -10.45 4.07
N GLU A 11 2.93 -10.06 5.31
CA GLU A 11 2.12 -9.08 6.05
C GLU A 11 2.00 -7.75 5.27
N LYS A 12 3.10 -7.31 4.64
CA LYS A 12 3.08 -6.10 3.80
C LYS A 12 2.28 -6.30 2.50
N ASP A 13 2.22 -7.51 1.96
CA ASP A 13 1.35 -7.82 0.82
C ASP A 13 -0.13 -7.78 1.20
N GLU A 14 -0.48 -8.32 2.36
CA GLU A 14 -1.84 -8.26 2.89
C GLU A 14 -2.27 -6.81 3.17
N GLU A 15 -1.39 -6.00 3.75
CA GLU A 15 -1.61 -4.57 3.99
C GLU A 15 -1.80 -3.79 2.68
N ILE A 16 -1.03 -4.10 1.63
CA ILE A 16 -1.20 -3.51 0.29
C ILE A 16 -2.58 -3.88 -0.28
N VAL A 17 -3.00 -5.14 -0.17
CA VAL A 17 -4.30 -5.60 -0.67
C VAL A 17 -5.45 -4.93 0.09
N ALA A 18 -5.33 -4.80 1.41
CA ALA A 18 -6.31 -4.10 2.25
C ALA A 18 -6.45 -2.62 1.83
N LEU A 19 -5.33 -1.90 1.69
CA LEU A 19 -5.34 -0.50 1.26
C LEU A 19 -5.93 -0.31 -0.14
N ILE A 20 -5.65 -1.23 -1.08
CA ILE A 20 -6.25 -1.17 -2.43
C ILE A 20 -7.77 -1.33 -2.36
N LYS A 21 -8.28 -2.25 -1.52
CA LYS A 21 -9.72 -2.43 -1.34
C LYS A 21 -10.36 -1.18 -0.74
N GLU A 22 -9.79 -0.63 0.33
CA GLU A 22 -10.30 0.60 0.96
C GLU A 22 -10.33 1.78 -0.01
N ILE A 23 -9.29 1.96 -0.83
CA ILE A 23 -9.27 2.99 -1.89
C ILE A 23 -10.37 2.72 -2.91
N GLY A 24 -10.57 1.46 -3.32
CA GLY A 24 -11.63 1.06 -4.24
C GLY A 24 -13.03 1.37 -3.70
N ASP A 25 -13.27 1.11 -2.43
CA ASP A 25 -14.54 1.39 -1.75
C ASP A 25 -14.80 2.90 -1.67
N LEU A 26 -13.78 3.70 -1.29
CA LEU A 26 -13.86 5.17 -1.28
C LEU A 26 -14.11 5.77 -2.66
N VAL A 27 -13.53 5.19 -3.72
CA VAL A 27 -13.82 5.60 -5.11
C VAL A 27 -15.25 5.24 -5.50
N GLY A 28 -15.77 4.12 -5.01
CA GLY A 28 -17.18 3.75 -5.15
C GLY A 28 -18.10 4.77 -4.49
N GLU A 29 -17.80 5.15 -3.25
CA GLU A 29 -18.51 6.21 -2.52
C GLU A 29 -18.48 7.53 -3.28
N LEU A 30 -17.30 7.96 -3.76
CA LEU A 30 -17.12 9.21 -4.51
C LEU A 30 -18.03 9.30 -5.76
N ARG A 31 -18.32 8.17 -6.41
CA ARG A 31 -19.21 8.11 -7.58
C ARG A 31 -20.67 8.31 -7.21
N SER A 32 -21.07 7.90 -6.01
CA SER A 32 -22.44 8.01 -5.50
C SER A 32 -22.75 9.35 -4.83
N VAL A 33 -21.72 10.08 -4.39
CA VAL A 33 -21.88 11.35 -3.67
C VAL A 33 -22.11 12.51 -4.65
N ALA A 34 -23.24 13.19 -4.47
CA ALA A 34 -23.62 14.38 -5.24
C ALA A 34 -23.15 15.70 -4.59
N GLU A 35 -22.92 15.70 -3.27
CA GLU A 35 -22.52 16.90 -2.53
C GLU A 35 -21.02 17.20 -2.70
N GLU A 36 -20.69 18.42 -3.12
CA GLU A 36 -19.32 18.80 -3.51
C GLU A 36 -18.34 18.83 -2.31
N THR A 37 -18.81 19.24 -1.13
CA THR A 37 -18.08 19.20 0.14
C THR A 37 -17.70 17.76 0.52
N GLN A 38 -18.68 16.85 0.49
CA GLN A 38 -18.45 15.43 0.77
C GLN A 38 -17.53 14.79 -0.29
N ARG A 39 -17.62 15.19 -1.57
CA ARG A 39 -16.67 14.75 -2.60
C ARG A 39 -15.24 15.19 -2.27
N THR A 40 -15.03 16.44 -1.84
CA THR A 40 -13.69 16.91 -1.47
C THR A 40 -13.13 16.16 -0.27
N GLU A 41 -13.95 15.82 0.73
CA GLU A 41 -13.53 15.00 1.86
C GLU A 41 -13.13 13.58 1.45
N ILE A 42 -13.91 12.94 0.57
CA ILE A 42 -13.60 11.60 0.07
C ILE A 42 -12.32 11.63 -0.77
N ILE A 43 -12.13 12.64 -1.61
CA ILE A 43 -10.89 12.82 -2.39
C ILE A 43 -9.69 12.97 -1.45
N ASN A 44 -9.80 13.78 -0.40
CA ASN A 44 -8.72 13.94 0.59
C ASN A 44 -8.38 12.59 1.25
N LYS A 45 -9.39 11.84 1.70
CA LYS A 45 -9.20 10.49 2.26
C LYS A 45 -8.53 9.53 1.28
N ILE A 46 -8.94 9.53 0.01
CA ILE A 46 -8.29 8.72 -1.04
C ILE A 46 -6.82 9.10 -1.17
N THR A 47 -6.50 10.40 -1.23
CA THR A 47 -5.11 10.85 -1.39
C THR A 47 -4.23 10.52 -0.18
N GLU A 48 -4.77 10.52 1.04
CA GLU A 48 -4.04 10.04 2.23
C GLU A 48 -3.76 8.54 2.13
N LYS A 49 -4.77 7.74 1.79
CA LYS A 49 -4.63 6.29 1.65
C LYS A 49 -3.67 5.90 0.51
N GLU A 50 -3.62 6.68 -0.57
CA GLU A 50 -2.64 6.48 -1.64
C GLU A 50 -1.20 6.76 -1.18
N LYS A 51 -0.99 7.76 -0.31
CA LYS A 51 0.32 8.02 0.31
C LYS A 51 0.72 6.85 1.22
N ASP A 52 -0.21 6.33 2.00
CA ASP A 52 0.03 5.16 2.86
C ASP A 52 0.39 3.93 2.01
N LEU A 53 -0.35 3.67 0.93
CA LEU A 53 -0.06 2.59 -0.01
C LEU A 53 1.36 2.72 -0.59
N ARG A 54 1.78 3.93 -0.95
CA ARG A 54 3.13 4.19 -1.45
C ARG A 54 4.19 3.91 -0.37
N ALA A 55 3.94 4.32 0.88
CA ALA A 55 4.85 4.08 1.99
C ALA A 55 5.01 2.57 2.29
N VAL A 56 3.91 1.81 2.31
CA VAL A 56 3.93 0.35 2.52
C VAL A 56 4.70 -0.36 1.39
N ARG A 57 4.47 0.03 0.13
CA ARG A 57 5.22 -0.51 -1.02
C ARG A 57 6.71 -0.22 -0.94
N GLN A 58 7.09 1.01 -0.57
CA GLN A 58 8.50 1.37 -0.41
C GLN A 58 9.15 0.55 0.71
N LYS A 59 8.47 0.38 1.84
CA LYS A 59 8.95 -0.41 2.98
C LYS A 59 9.12 -1.89 2.61
N LYS A 60 8.16 -2.46 1.86
CA LYS A 60 8.29 -3.82 1.29
C LYS A 60 9.51 -3.93 0.38
N GLY A 61 9.74 -2.94 -0.49
CA GLY A 61 10.91 -2.89 -1.36
C GLY A 61 12.24 -2.81 -0.61
N GLN A 62 12.27 -2.09 0.52
CA GLN A 62 13.45 -2.08 1.41
C GLN A 62 13.69 -3.45 2.04
N PHE A 63 12.63 -4.13 2.51
CA PHE A 63 12.74 -5.47 3.07
C PHE A 63 13.29 -6.48 2.07
N THR A 64 12.81 -6.46 0.82
CA THR A 64 13.30 -7.36 -0.23
C THR A 64 14.70 -7.02 -0.72
N ALA A 65 15.15 -5.77 -0.59
CA ALA A 65 16.52 -5.37 -0.94
C ALA A 65 17.57 -5.83 0.10
N VAL A 66 17.17 -6.00 1.35
CA VAL A 66 18.04 -6.49 2.45
C VAL A 66 18.16 -8.02 2.43
N LEU A 67 17.26 -8.73 1.75
CA LEU A 67 17.41 -10.17 1.55
C LEU A 67 18.65 -10.45 0.70
N PRO A 68 19.51 -11.41 1.11
CA PRO A 68 20.64 -11.82 0.29
C PRO A 68 20.10 -12.35 -1.04
N ARG A 69 20.24 -11.56 -2.11
CA ARG A 69 20.05 -12.09 -3.45
C ARG A 69 21.14 -13.16 -3.64
N PRO A 70 20.81 -14.39 -4.07
CA PRO A 70 21.85 -15.31 -4.47
C PRO A 70 22.61 -14.62 -5.61
N THR A 71 23.81 -14.11 -5.31
CA THR A 71 24.74 -13.64 -6.31
C THR A 71 25.02 -14.86 -7.16
N LYS A 72 24.41 -14.91 -8.35
CA LYS A 72 24.83 -15.87 -9.37
C LYS A 72 26.28 -15.52 -9.68
N LEU A 73 27.20 -16.29 -9.10
CA LEU A 73 28.60 -16.35 -9.51
C LEU A 73 28.61 -17.17 -10.81
N TRP A 74 28.55 -16.47 -11.93
CA TRP A 74 28.92 -16.99 -13.25
C TRP A 74 29.89 -15.98 -13.85
#